data_AF-A0A0K8R9H6-F1
#
_entry.id   AF-A0A0K8R9H6-F1
#
_cell.length_a   1.000
_cell.length_b   1.000
_cell.length_c   1.000
_cell.angle_alpha   90.00
_cell.angle_beta   90.00
_cell.angle_gamma   90.00
#
_symmetry.space_group_name_H-M   'P 1'
#
loop_
_entity.id
_entity.type
_entity.pdbx_description
1 polymer ?
#
loop_
_entity_poly.entity_id
_entity_poly.type
_entity_poly.pdbx_seq_one_letter_code
_entity_poly.pdbx_strand_id
1 'polypeptide(L)'
;MCISIDPRVCTSDVYPVDGYAPSCSFTCLNEGMQEVVNYQTGTFCFVKHDDGSLHYLGHCKDGQCVPENRDAAGNPPPQWNADYHVCDDKISSEVVKNCTYICKKDRNPWELPLYFYGIYEGKCKLETEEGICRSGFCHSGSQFPKIDDDALPIPSK
;
A
#
# COMPACT_ATOMS: atom_id res chain seq x y z
N MET A 1 6.01 -11.81 -35.69
CA MET A 1 5.51 -12.95 -34.90
C MET A 1 5.27 -12.44 -33.49
N CYS A 2 4.01 -12.31 -33.07
CA CYS A 2 3.70 -12.04 -31.67
C CYS A 2 3.71 -13.38 -30.96
N ILE A 3 4.68 -13.59 -30.08
CA ILE A 3 4.69 -14.74 -29.18
C ILE A 3 3.54 -14.50 -28.22
N SER A 4 2.43 -15.21 -28.36
CA SER A 4 1.35 -15.17 -27.37
C SER A 4 1.86 -15.89 -26.14
N ILE A 5 2.51 -15.16 -25.23
CA ILE A 5 2.90 -15.67 -23.93
C ILE A 5 1.59 -15.95 -23.19
N ASP A 6 1.27 -17.21 -22.95
CA ASP A 6 0.16 -17.58 -22.08
C ASP A 6 0.50 -17.01 -20.68
N PRO A 7 -0.30 -16.06 -20.15
CA PRO A 7 -0.01 -15.40 -18.88
C PRO A 7 -0.05 -16.37 -17.70
N ARG A 8 -0.51 -17.60 -17.92
CA ARG A 8 -0.50 -18.67 -16.91
C ARG A 8 0.83 -19.40 -16.85
N VAL A 9 1.76 -19.23 -17.79
CA VAL A 9 3.03 -19.96 -17.80
C VAL A 9 4.07 -19.25 -16.94
N CYS A 10 4.85 -20.01 -16.18
CA CYS A 10 5.96 -19.48 -15.40
C CYS A 10 7.03 -18.93 -16.34
N THR A 11 7.11 -17.61 -16.46
CA THR A 11 8.01 -16.93 -17.42
C THR A 11 9.00 -15.98 -16.75
N SER A 12 8.60 -15.34 -15.65
CA SER A 12 9.45 -14.44 -14.87
C SER A 12 8.89 -14.32 -13.44
N ASP A 13 9.79 -14.07 -12.50
CA ASP A 13 9.52 -13.71 -11.10
C ASP A 13 9.36 -12.19 -10.90
N VAL A 14 9.46 -11.39 -11.97
CA VAL A 14 9.25 -9.94 -11.94
C VAL A 14 7.75 -9.64 -11.85
N TYR A 15 7.37 -8.75 -10.93
CA TYR A 15 5.98 -8.30 -10.83
C TYR A 15 5.56 -7.58 -12.12
N PRO A 16 4.51 -8.06 -12.81
CA PRO A 16 4.27 -7.69 -14.22
C PRO A 16 3.61 -6.32 -14.43
N VAL A 17 3.26 -5.63 -13.34
CA VAL A 17 2.52 -4.35 -13.39
C VAL A 17 3.06 -3.36 -12.37
N ASP A 18 2.76 -2.08 -12.57
CA ASP A 18 3.09 -1.04 -11.61
C ASP A 18 2.25 -1.16 -10.33
N GLY A 19 2.79 -0.62 -9.24
CA GLY A 19 2.11 -0.58 -7.94
C GLY A 19 2.55 -1.69 -6.99
N TYR A 20 1.66 -2.03 -6.06
CA TYR A 20 1.93 -3.04 -5.04
C TYR A 20 1.34 -4.39 -5.41
N ALA A 21 2.12 -5.44 -5.20
CA ALA A 21 1.66 -6.81 -5.29
C ALA A 21 0.69 -7.12 -4.12
N PRO A 22 -0.49 -7.68 -4.40
CA PRO A 22 -1.43 -8.12 -3.35
C PRO A 22 -0.97 -9.41 -2.64
N SER A 23 0.05 -10.07 -3.17
CA SER A 23 0.72 -11.26 -2.63
C SER A 23 2.17 -11.25 -3.10
N CYS A 24 3.07 -11.85 -2.32
CA CYS A 24 4.49 -12.02 -2.71
C CYS A 24 4.78 -13.31 -3.48
N SER A 25 3.72 -14.03 -3.86
CA SER A 25 3.78 -15.19 -4.73
C SER A 25 2.58 -15.26 -5.66
N PHE A 26 2.77 -15.95 -6.78
CA PHE A 26 1.73 -16.21 -7.77
C PHE A 26 1.79 -17.67 -8.22
N THR A 27 0.64 -18.20 -8.63
CA THR A 27 0.54 -19.54 -9.20
C THR A 27 0.65 -19.45 -10.71
N CYS A 28 1.53 -20.25 -11.30
CA CYS A 28 1.69 -20.39 -12.74
C CYS A 28 1.82 -21.88 -13.12
N LEU A 29 1.91 -22.15 -14.42
CA LEU A 29 2.04 -23.46 -15.01
C LEU A 29 3.46 -23.62 -15.54
N ASN A 30 4.13 -24.67 -15.09
CA ASN A 30 5.41 -25.10 -15.59
C ASN A 30 5.23 -26.51 -16.18
N GLU A 31 5.43 -26.64 -17.50
CA GLU A 31 5.17 -27.87 -18.25
C GLU A 31 3.78 -28.51 -17.99
N GLY A 32 2.77 -27.66 -17.72
CA GLY A 32 1.39 -28.08 -17.44
C GLY A 32 1.11 -28.42 -15.97
N MET A 33 2.11 -28.38 -15.08
CA MET A 33 1.94 -28.53 -13.64
C MET A 33 1.82 -27.16 -12.97
N GLN A 34 0.91 -27.03 -12.00
CA GLN A 34 0.83 -25.82 -11.19
C GLN A 34 2.04 -25.71 -10.27
N GLU A 35 2.68 -24.55 -10.29
CA GLU A 35 3.80 -24.17 -9.46
C GLU A 35 3.50 -22.83 -8.79
N VAL A 36 3.98 -22.66 -7.56
CA VAL A 36 3.93 -21.37 -6.85
C VAL A 36 5.31 -20.74 -6.93
N VAL A 37 5.37 -19.56 -7.54
CA VAL A 37 6.61 -18.81 -7.72
C VAL A 37 6.55 -17.56 -6.87
N ASN A 38 7.65 -17.26 -6.17
CA ASN A 38 7.78 -16.03 -5.39
C ASN A 38 8.18 -14.88 -6.30
N TYR A 39 7.59 -13.70 -6.07
CA TYR A 39 8.09 -12.49 -6.73
C TYR A 39 9.48 -12.15 -6.23
N GLN A 40 10.25 -11.48 -7.11
CA GLN A 40 11.59 -11.02 -6.84
C GLN A 40 11.65 -10.22 -5.53
N THR A 41 12.71 -10.46 -4.73
CA THR A 41 12.99 -9.71 -3.52
C THR A 41 13.02 -8.21 -3.80
N GLY A 42 12.30 -7.42 -3.01
CA GLY A 42 12.18 -5.97 -3.19
C GLY A 42 10.91 -5.52 -3.92
N THR A 43 10.14 -6.44 -4.52
CA THR A 43 8.82 -6.13 -5.08
C THR A 43 7.92 -5.51 -4.02
N PHE A 44 7.36 -4.34 -4.26
CA PHE A 44 6.47 -3.69 -3.27
C PHE A 44 5.20 -4.49 -3.06
N CYS A 45 4.76 -4.59 -1.81
CA CYS A 45 3.58 -5.36 -1.41
C CYS A 45 2.85 -4.66 -0.27
N PHE A 46 1.66 -5.13 0.05
CA PHE A 46 0.88 -4.63 1.19
C PHE A 46 0.23 -5.78 1.96
N VAL A 47 -0.02 -5.54 3.24
CA VAL A 47 -0.77 -6.47 4.10
C VAL A 47 -1.96 -5.74 4.70
N LYS A 48 -3.12 -6.39 4.68
CA LYS A 48 -4.36 -5.89 5.31
C LYS A 48 -4.65 -6.65 6.59
N HIS A 49 -5.37 -6.00 7.50
CA HIS A 49 -6.04 -6.65 8.61
C HIS A 49 -7.27 -7.44 8.11
N ASP A 50 -7.84 -8.27 8.99
CA ASP A 50 -9.04 -9.08 8.70
C ASP A 50 -10.26 -8.24 8.31
N ASP A 51 -10.33 -7.00 8.78
CA ASP A 51 -11.39 -6.03 8.43
C ASP A 51 -11.15 -5.30 7.10
N GLY A 52 -10.07 -5.65 6.39
CA GLY A 52 -9.70 -5.07 5.10
C GLY A 52 -8.94 -3.74 5.19
N SER A 53 -8.74 -3.19 6.39
CA SER A 53 -7.90 -1.99 6.58
C SER A 53 -6.43 -2.29 6.34
N LEU A 54 -5.67 -1.31 5.86
CA LEU A 54 -4.24 -1.50 5.59
C LEU A 54 -3.49 -1.66 6.92
N HIS A 55 -2.73 -2.75 7.03
CA HIS A 55 -1.83 -2.98 8.16
C HIS A 55 -0.48 -2.30 7.89
N TYR A 56 0.21 -2.66 6.82
CA TYR A 56 1.45 -2.03 6.41
C TYR A 56 1.74 -2.18 4.91
N LEU A 57 2.61 -1.30 4.43
CA LEU A 57 3.31 -1.42 3.15
C LEU A 57 4.68 -2.06 3.38
N GLY A 58 5.15 -2.83 2.41
CA GLY A 58 6.39 -3.60 2.56
C GLY A 58 7.02 -3.98 1.23
N HIS A 59 7.96 -4.90 1.30
CA HIS A 59 8.53 -5.55 0.13
C HIS A 59 8.49 -7.07 0.26
N CYS A 60 8.52 -7.75 -0.88
CA CYS A 60 8.59 -9.20 -0.93
C CYS A 60 9.98 -9.68 -0.57
N LYS A 61 10.03 -10.71 0.29
CA LYS A 61 11.22 -11.45 0.65
C LYS A 61 10.82 -12.89 0.91
N ASP A 62 11.41 -13.83 0.16
CA ASP A 62 11.16 -15.26 0.29
C ASP A 62 9.65 -15.62 0.26
N GLY A 63 8.88 -14.94 -0.61
CA GLY A 63 7.44 -15.16 -0.77
C GLY A 63 6.55 -14.50 0.30
N GLN A 64 7.14 -13.75 1.24
CA GLN A 64 6.41 -13.03 2.29
C GLN A 64 6.53 -11.53 2.10
N CYS A 65 5.45 -10.81 2.43
CA CYS A 65 5.47 -9.36 2.49
C CYS A 65 6.02 -8.93 3.86
N VAL A 66 7.22 -8.35 3.89
CA VAL A 66 7.83 -7.88 5.12
C VAL A 66 7.73 -6.36 5.21
N PRO A 67 7.42 -5.79 6.40
CA PRO A 67 7.38 -4.36 6.57
C PRO A 67 8.79 -3.80 6.39
N GLU A 68 8.88 -2.64 5.77
CA GLU A 68 10.13 -1.93 5.63
C GLU A 68 9.97 -0.53 6.21
N ASN A 69 10.86 -0.25 7.16
CA ASN A 69 10.79 0.94 7.98
C ASN A 69 11.52 2.09 7.31
N ARG A 70 11.32 3.28 7.87
CA ARG A 70 12.13 4.46 7.56
C ARG A 70 13.61 4.16 7.74
N ASP A 71 14.44 4.82 6.93
CA ASP A 71 15.89 4.75 7.09
C ASP A 71 16.37 5.41 8.40
N ALA A 72 17.66 5.34 8.70
CA ALA A 72 18.24 5.93 9.91
C ALA A 72 18.10 7.47 9.98
N ALA A 73 17.88 8.15 8.84
CA ALA A 73 17.60 9.58 8.76
C ALA A 73 16.10 9.90 8.88
N GLY A 74 15.25 8.87 9.00
CA GLY A 74 13.81 9.00 9.10
C GLY A 74 13.11 9.18 7.74
N ASN A 75 13.80 9.01 6.61
CA ASN A 75 13.16 9.08 5.30
C ASN A 75 12.29 7.86 5.06
N PRO A 76 11.11 8.03 4.46
CA PRO A 76 10.31 6.89 4.07
C PRO A 76 11.02 6.11 2.95
N PRO A 77 10.90 4.78 2.95
CA PRO A 77 11.54 3.95 1.93
C PRO A 77 10.84 4.10 0.55
N PRO A 78 11.48 3.68 -0.57
CA PRO A 78 11.04 4.02 -1.94
C PRO A 78 9.59 3.65 -2.30
N GLN A 79 8.99 2.69 -1.61
CA GLN A 79 7.58 2.35 -1.75
C GLN A 79 6.65 3.50 -1.40
N TRP A 80 7.09 4.53 -0.68
CA TRP A 80 6.31 5.74 -0.39
C TRP A 80 6.57 6.88 -1.38
N ASN A 81 7.20 6.59 -2.52
CA ASN A 81 7.38 7.59 -3.57
C ASN A 81 6.02 8.05 -4.11
N ALA A 82 5.94 9.32 -4.50
CA ALA A 82 4.72 9.94 -5.02
C ALA A 82 4.14 9.22 -6.25
N ASP A 83 4.98 8.53 -7.03
CA ASP A 83 4.54 7.73 -8.18
C ASP A 83 3.59 6.59 -7.79
N TYR A 84 3.65 6.12 -6.54
CA TYR A 84 2.76 5.10 -6.00
C TYR A 84 1.57 5.68 -5.21
N HIS A 85 1.54 7.01 -5.03
CA HIS A 85 0.45 7.75 -4.42
C HIS A 85 -0.61 8.15 -5.46
N VAL A 86 -1.32 7.16 -5.98
CA VAL A 86 -2.29 7.35 -7.08
C VAL A 86 -3.73 7.38 -6.59
N CYS A 87 -4.01 6.84 -5.42
CA CYS A 87 -5.35 6.86 -4.86
C CYS A 87 -5.66 8.24 -4.28
N ASP A 88 -6.91 8.70 -4.43
CA ASP A 88 -7.32 10.01 -3.92
C ASP A 88 -7.18 10.11 -2.39
N ASP A 89 -6.78 11.28 -1.91
CA ASP A 89 -6.77 11.55 -0.48
C ASP A 89 -8.20 11.58 0.07
N LYS A 90 -8.39 10.99 1.25
CA LYS A 90 -9.72 10.86 1.86
C LYS A 90 -9.77 11.56 3.20
N ILE A 91 -10.72 12.46 3.35
CA ILE A 91 -11.05 13.01 4.67
C ILE A 91 -11.92 12.00 5.40
N SER A 92 -11.49 11.59 6.60
CA SER A 92 -12.23 10.67 7.47
C SER A 92 -12.72 11.40 8.72
N SER A 93 -14.02 11.30 9.00
CA SER A 93 -14.60 11.69 10.29
C SER A 93 -14.43 10.62 11.38
N GLU A 94 -14.08 9.40 10.99
CA GLU A 94 -13.83 8.28 11.90
C GLU A 94 -12.35 8.14 12.24
N VAL A 95 -12.05 7.52 13.39
CA VAL A 95 -10.68 7.22 13.82
C VAL A 95 -10.17 6.01 13.03
N VAL A 96 -9.30 6.28 12.05
CA VAL A 96 -8.75 5.21 11.20
C VAL A 96 -7.67 4.42 11.93
N LYS A 97 -7.58 3.12 11.65
CA LYS A 97 -6.49 2.28 12.20
C LYS A 97 -5.13 2.61 11.60
N ASN A 98 -5.12 3.04 10.34
CA ASN A 98 -3.92 3.42 9.61
C ASN A 98 -4.25 4.65 8.75
N CYS A 99 -3.32 5.61 8.69
CA CYS A 99 -3.44 6.83 7.90
C CYS A 99 -3.19 6.63 6.41
N THR A 100 -2.84 5.40 6.00
CA THR A 100 -2.66 5.01 4.61
C THR A 100 -3.64 3.90 4.27
N TYR A 101 -4.07 3.83 3.02
CA TYR A 101 -4.93 2.78 2.50
C TYR A 101 -4.49 2.36 1.09
N ILE A 102 -4.96 1.19 0.63
CA ILE A 102 -4.73 0.72 -0.74
C ILE A 102 -6.03 0.80 -1.54
N CYS A 103 -5.99 1.42 -2.72
CA CYS A 103 -7.05 1.32 -3.71
C CYS A 103 -6.65 0.38 -4.84
N LYS A 104 -7.67 -0.26 -5.41
CA LYS A 104 -7.56 -1.04 -6.64
C LYS A 104 -7.94 -0.13 -7.80
N LYS A 105 -7.09 -0.05 -8.83
CA LYS A 105 -7.42 0.59 -10.10
C LYS A 105 -7.69 -0.50 -11.12
N ASP A 106 -8.95 -0.62 -11.51
CA ASP A 106 -9.37 -1.59 -12.52
C ASP A 106 -8.80 -1.20 -13.89
N ARG A 107 -8.44 -2.24 -14.65
CA ARG A 107 -8.01 -2.16 -16.04
C ARG A 107 -8.97 -2.98 -16.90
N ASN A 108 -8.58 -3.34 -18.12
CA ASN A 108 -9.37 -4.28 -18.90
C ASN A 108 -9.51 -5.61 -18.13
N PRO A 109 -10.61 -6.37 -18.28
CA PRO A 109 -10.86 -7.60 -17.52
C PRO A 109 -9.78 -8.68 -17.63
N TRP A 110 -8.96 -8.63 -18.69
CA TRP A 110 -7.88 -9.57 -18.98
C TRP A 110 -6.52 -9.15 -18.41
N GLU A 111 -6.43 -7.95 -17.84
CA GLU A 111 -5.23 -7.41 -17.24
C GLU A 111 -5.26 -7.59 -15.72
N LEU A 112 -4.08 -7.73 -15.11
CA LEU A 112 -3.98 -7.74 -13.65
C LEU A 112 -4.36 -6.35 -13.11
N PRO A 113 -5.13 -6.28 -12.03
CA PRO A 113 -5.48 -5.02 -11.41
C PRO A 113 -4.24 -4.36 -10.81
N LEU A 114 -4.24 -3.02 -10.80
CA LEU A 114 -3.18 -2.25 -10.17
C LEU A 114 -3.58 -1.89 -8.76
N TYR A 115 -2.60 -1.85 -7.85
CA TYR A 115 -2.82 -1.40 -6.48
C TYR A 115 -1.87 -0.26 -6.15
N PHE A 116 -2.41 0.81 -5.60
CA PHE A 116 -1.66 2.00 -5.21
C PHE A 116 -2.07 2.41 -3.81
N TYR A 117 -1.29 3.29 -3.18
CA TYR A 117 -1.66 3.83 -1.89
C TYR A 117 -2.33 5.20 -2.03
N GLY A 118 -3.14 5.54 -1.03
CA GLY A 118 -3.69 6.85 -0.77
C GLY A 118 -3.61 7.14 0.73
N ILE A 119 -3.81 8.39 1.12
CA ILE A 119 -3.77 8.77 2.53
C ILE A 119 -5.13 9.22 3.06
N TYR A 120 -5.33 9.02 4.35
CA TYR A 120 -6.41 9.62 5.11
C TYR A 120 -5.97 10.94 5.74
N GLU A 121 -6.86 11.91 5.75
CA GLU A 121 -6.80 13.11 6.58
C GLU A 121 -7.85 12.98 7.69
N GLY A 122 -7.46 13.20 8.94
CA GLY A 122 -8.36 13.04 10.10
C GLY A 122 -7.66 12.42 11.30
N LYS A 123 -8.45 11.75 12.15
CA LYS A 123 -7.94 11.10 13.36
C LYS A 123 -7.52 9.67 13.09
N CYS A 124 -6.53 9.19 13.83
CA CYS A 124 -6.04 7.82 13.73
C CYS A 124 -5.79 7.18 15.10
N LYS A 125 -5.71 5.85 15.13
CA LYS A 125 -5.48 5.10 16.37
C LYS A 125 -3.98 4.89 16.61
N LEU A 126 -3.48 5.36 17.74
CA LEU A 126 -2.19 4.95 18.32
C LEU A 126 -2.46 3.93 19.45
N GLU A 127 -1.41 3.26 19.93
CA GLU A 127 -1.54 2.23 20.98
C GLU A 127 -2.20 2.76 22.26
N THR A 128 -1.89 4.01 22.61
CA THR A 128 -2.30 4.62 23.89
C THR A 128 -3.21 5.83 23.74
N GLU A 129 -3.40 6.37 22.52
CA GLU A 129 -4.16 7.60 22.28
C GLU A 129 -4.72 7.70 20.86
N GLU A 130 -5.51 8.73 20.59
CA GLU A 130 -5.85 9.15 19.23
C GLU A 130 -4.80 10.12 18.70
N GLY A 131 -4.30 9.84 17.51
CA GLY A 131 -3.40 10.70 16.76
C GLY A 131 -4.11 11.46 15.65
N ILE A 132 -3.31 12.21 14.89
CA ILE A 132 -3.73 12.93 13.69
C ILE A 132 -2.93 12.38 12.49
N CYS A 133 -3.64 12.08 11.41
CA CYS A 133 -3.02 11.69 10.17
C CYS A 133 -2.35 12.88 9.49
N ARG A 134 -1.05 12.73 9.17
CA ARG A 134 -0.31 13.69 8.36
C ARG A 134 0.66 12.96 7.45
N SER A 135 0.52 13.23 6.14
CA SER A 135 1.36 12.63 5.09
C SER A 135 1.34 11.09 5.11
N GLY A 136 0.20 10.48 5.43
CA GLY A 136 0.05 9.01 5.50
C GLY A 136 0.50 8.36 6.81
N PHE A 137 1.02 9.13 7.77
CA PHE A 137 1.47 8.63 9.06
C PHE A 137 0.60 9.15 10.20
N CYS A 138 0.40 8.30 11.21
CA CYS A 138 -0.30 8.68 12.43
C CYS A 138 0.68 9.33 13.40
N HIS A 139 0.43 10.59 13.75
CA HIS A 139 1.26 11.36 14.69
C HIS A 139 0.49 11.61 15.98
N SER A 140 1.18 11.66 17.11
CA SER A 140 0.55 12.01 18.38
C SER A 140 -0.11 13.39 18.29
N GLY A 141 -1.37 13.50 18.73
CA GLY A 141 -2.09 14.77 18.78
C GLY A 141 -1.37 15.83 19.63
N SER A 142 -0.53 15.41 20.59
CA SER A 142 0.29 16.29 21.44
C SER A 142 1.38 17.06 20.68
N GLN A 143 1.74 16.59 19.48
CA GLN A 143 2.74 17.24 18.62
C GLN A 143 2.15 18.39 17.79
N PHE A 144 0.83 18.52 17.76
CA PHE A 144 0.15 19.62 17.10
C PHE A 144 -0.25 20.67 18.13
N PRO A 145 -0.13 21.98 17.80
CA PRO A 145 -0.68 23.02 18.66
C PRO A 145 -2.17 22.71 18.88
N LYS A 146 -2.61 22.69 20.14
CA LYS A 146 -4.03 22.70 20.45
C LYS A 146 -4.56 24.02 19.89
N ILE A 147 -5.30 23.95 18.78
CA ILE A 147 -6.10 25.08 18.33
C ILE A 147 -7.25 25.11 19.34
N ASP A 148 -7.26 26.11 20.21
CA ASP A 148 -8.43 26.40 21.01
C ASP A 148 -9.59 26.64 20.04
N ASP A 149 -10.68 25.88 20.26
CA ASP A 149 -11.91 25.74 19.48
C ASP A 149 -11.86 24.77 18.28
N ASP A 150 -12.69 23.72 18.39
CA ASP A 150 -12.99 22.60 17.48
C ASP A 150 -13.45 22.99 16.04
N ALA A 151 -12.81 23.97 15.41
CA ALA A 151 -13.04 24.35 14.03
C ALA A 151 -11.89 23.85 13.16
N LEU A 152 -12.14 22.79 12.39
CA LEU A 152 -11.28 22.42 11.27
C LEU A 152 -11.10 23.66 10.36
N PRO A 153 -9.87 24.08 10.04
CA PRO A 153 -9.65 25.20 9.14
C PRO A 153 -10.19 24.85 7.75
N ILE A 154 -11.11 25.68 7.27
CA ILE A 154 -11.68 25.60 5.93
C ILE A 154 -10.56 25.90 4.92
N PRO A 155 -10.29 25.02 3.92
CA PRO A 155 -9.28 25.31 2.92
C PRO A 155 -9.69 26.54 2.11
N SER A 156 -8.77 27.51 2.01
CA SER A 156 -8.96 28.70 1.17
C SER A 156 -8.95 28.32 -0.31
N LYS A 157 -9.89 28.91 -1.05
CA LYS A 157 -10.06 28.83 -2.50
C LYS A 157 -8.84 29.33 -3.27
#